data_AF-A0A6C1DQJ8-F1
#
_entry.id   AF-A0A6C1DQJ8-F1
#
_cell.length_a   1.000
_cell.length_b   1.000
_cell.length_c   1.000
_cell.angle_alpha   90.00
_cell.angle_beta   90.00
_cell.angle_gamma   90.00
#
_symmetry.space_group_name_H-M   'P 1'
#
loop_
_entity.id
_entity.type
_entity.pdbx_description
1 polymer ?
#
loop_
_entity_poly.entity_id
_entity_poly.type
_entity_poly.pdbx_seq_one_letter_code
_entity_poly.pdbx_strand_id
1 'polypeptide(L)'
;MLQEPFLDYYPYHENWKDLSRTPFPKISPTLEPILLTIFKMSDAVTIRTRKVISNPLLARKQFVVDVLHPNRANVSKDELREKLAEVYKAEKDAVSVFGFRTQFGGGKSVGFGLVYNSVAEAKKFEPTYRLVRYGLAEKVEKASRQQRKQKKNRDKKIFGTGKRLAKKVARRNAD
;
A
#
# COMPACT_ATOMS: atom_id res chain seq x y z
N MET A 1 -8.89 43.50 -67.24
CA MET A 1 -9.30 42.27 -67.96
C MET A 1 -8.45 41.15 -67.41
N LEU A 2 -9.12 40.13 -66.82
CA LEU A 2 -8.70 38.72 -66.66
C LEU A 2 -7.33 38.51 -65.97
N GLN A 3 -7.20 37.78 -64.86
CA GLN A 3 -7.69 36.42 -64.61
C GLN A 3 -7.51 36.10 -63.11
N GLU A 4 -8.43 35.31 -62.57
CA GLU A 4 -8.54 34.90 -61.15
C GLU A 4 -7.72 33.63 -60.77
N PRO A 5 -8.00 32.85 -59.69
CA PRO A 5 -7.53 33.07 -58.30
C PRO A 5 -7.12 31.75 -57.56
N PHE A 6 -6.79 31.88 -56.27
CA PHE A 6 -7.16 31.01 -55.10
C PHE A 6 -6.80 29.50 -55.01
N LEU A 7 -6.74 29.06 -53.73
CA LEU A 7 -6.79 27.68 -53.15
C LEU A 7 -5.46 26.93 -52.97
N ASP A 8 -5.31 26.01 -52.02
CA ASP A 8 -5.69 25.86 -50.61
C ASP A 8 -5.02 24.54 -50.14
N TYR A 9 -4.59 24.53 -48.89
CA TYR A 9 -4.50 23.44 -47.90
C TYR A 9 -4.75 21.92 -48.27
N TYR A 10 -3.72 21.06 -48.05
CA TYR A 10 -3.70 19.63 -47.55
C TYR A 10 -4.35 18.49 -48.41
N PRO A 11 -4.27 17.16 -48.11
CA PRO A 11 -3.38 16.27 -47.31
C PRO A 11 -2.95 14.93 -48.03
N TYR A 12 -2.16 14.04 -47.42
CA TYR A 12 -2.08 12.59 -47.79
C TYR A 12 -1.83 11.75 -46.51
N HIS A 13 -2.84 11.12 -45.90
CA HIS A 13 -3.46 9.80 -46.13
C HIS A 13 -2.61 8.55 -45.77
N GLU A 14 -3.09 7.84 -44.73
CA GLU A 14 -2.69 6.52 -44.24
C GLU A 14 -2.96 5.39 -45.25
N ASN A 15 -2.21 4.28 -45.16
CA ASN A 15 -2.80 2.95 -45.38
C ASN A 15 -2.00 1.81 -44.74
N TRP A 16 -2.68 1.05 -43.89
CA TRP A 16 -2.27 -0.24 -43.31
C TRP A 16 -3.12 -1.34 -43.96
N LYS A 17 -2.50 -2.36 -44.56
CA LYS A 17 -3.01 -3.74 -44.77
C LYS A 17 -2.11 -4.50 -45.77
N ASP A 18 -1.50 -5.62 -45.35
CA ASP A 18 -1.81 -6.96 -45.88
C ASP A 18 -0.87 -8.07 -45.36
N LEU A 19 -1.49 -9.19 -45.00
CA LEU A 19 -0.91 -10.43 -44.47
C LEU A 19 -0.82 -11.52 -45.57
N SER A 20 0.23 -12.36 -45.45
CA SER A 20 0.30 -13.81 -45.77
C SER A 20 0.60 -14.31 -47.20
N ARG A 21 1.72 -15.05 -47.34
CA ARG A 21 1.91 -16.36 -48.03
C ARG A 21 3.34 -16.90 -47.81
N THR A 22 3.46 -18.15 -47.31
CA THR A 22 4.67 -18.99 -47.06
C THR A 22 5.03 -19.83 -48.33
N PRO A 23 6.10 -20.69 -48.45
CA PRO A 23 6.87 -21.45 -47.42
C PRO A 23 8.42 -21.75 -47.61
N PHE A 24 9.12 -21.96 -46.47
CA PHE A 24 10.28 -22.87 -46.10
C PHE A 24 11.44 -23.23 -47.09
N PRO A 25 12.71 -23.48 -46.62
CA PRO A 25 13.04 -24.41 -45.54
C PRO A 25 14.17 -24.05 -44.54
N LYS A 26 14.23 -24.93 -43.54
CA LYS A 26 14.95 -24.94 -42.25
C LYS A 26 16.48 -24.95 -42.38
N ILE A 27 17.15 -24.15 -41.54
CA ILE A 27 18.51 -24.42 -41.06
C ILE A 27 18.47 -24.39 -39.52
N SER A 28 19.21 -25.33 -38.95
CA SER A 28 19.22 -25.95 -37.62
C SER A 28 19.35 -25.04 -36.37
N PRO A 29 18.98 -25.56 -35.19
CA PRO A 29 18.94 -24.81 -33.94
C PRO A 29 20.32 -24.78 -33.28
N THR A 30 20.87 -23.59 -33.05
CA THR A 30 22.05 -23.44 -32.20
C THR A 30 21.69 -22.63 -30.97
N LEU A 31 21.58 -23.37 -29.88
CA LEU A 31 22.00 -22.97 -28.54
C LEU A 31 21.23 -21.77 -27.98
N GLU A 32 20.04 -22.05 -27.47
CA GLU A 32 19.53 -21.32 -26.33
C GLU A 32 20.62 -21.34 -25.24
N PRO A 33 21.12 -20.19 -24.77
CA PRO A 33 21.92 -20.21 -23.56
C PRO A 33 20.97 -20.63 -22.44
N ILE A 34 21.20 -21.86 -21.97
CA ILE A 34 20.90 -22.34 -20.62
C ILE A 34 21.70 -21.43 -19.66
N LEU A 35 21.32 -20.16 -19.58
CA LEU A 35 21.68 -19.29 -18.49
C LEU A 35 20.63 -19.52 -17.43
N LEU A 36 20.87 -20.63 -16.73
CA LEU A 36 20.69 -20.73 -15.30
C LEU A 36 19.35 -20.14 -14.87
N THR A 37 18.30 -20.95 -15.00
CA THR A 37 17.25 -20.98 -13.98
C THR A 37 17.97 -21.22 -12.66
N ILE A 38 18.44 -20.13 -12.03
CA ILE A 38 18.83 -20.09 -10.64
C ILE A 38 17.57 -20.54 -9.95
N PHE A 39 17.54 -21.82 -9.60
CA PHE A 39 16.60 -22.38 -8.67
C PHE A 39 16.68 -21.46 -7.46
N LYS A 40 15.68 -20.59 -7.34
CA LYS A 40 15.56 -19.62 -6.26
C LYS A 40 15.23 -20.47 -5.05
N MET A 41 16.24 -21.10 -4.44
CA MET A 41 16.19 -21.54 -3.06
C MET A 41 15.90 -20.26 -2.29
N SER A 42 14.62 -19.97 -2.09
CA SER A 42 14.22 -18.99 -1.10
C SER A 42 14.82 -19.51 0.20
N ASP A 43 15.91 -18.87 0.64
CA ASP A 43 16.61 -19.25 1.87
C ASP A 43 15.58 -19.49 2.97
N ALA A 44 15.63 -20.68 3.57
CA ALA A 44 14.58 -21.17 4.44
C ALA A 44 14.40 -20.22 5.64
N VAL A 45 13.29 -19.47 5.63
CA VAL A 45 12.91 -18.58 6.73
C VAL A 45 12.15 -19.41 7.76
N THR A 46 12.71 -19.56 8.95
CA THR A 46 12.04 -20.24 10.05
C THR A 46 11.38 -19.21 10.97
N ILE A 47 10.06 -19.34 11.16
CA ILE A 47 9.28 -18.48 12.05
C ILE A 47 8.98 -19.28 13.32
N ARG A 48 9.26 -18.68 14.49
CA ARG A 48 8.93 -19.24 15.80
C ARG A 48 8.09 -18.25 16.59
N THR A 49 7.02 -18.73 17.20
CA THR A 49 6.19 -17.93 18.11
C THR A 49 6.53 -18.27 19.55
N ARG A 50 6.81 -17.25 20.37
CA ARG A 50 7.12 -17.40 21.80
C ARG A 50 6.17 -16.54 22.63
N LYS A 51 6.02 -16.89 23.91
CA LYS A 51 5.19 -16.15 24.87
C LYS A 51 3.77 -15.91 24.35
N VAL A 52 3.13 -16.98 23.86
CA VAL A 52 1.77 -16.91 23.32
C VAL A 52 0.79 -16.74 24.47
N ILE A 53 -0.01 -15.69 24.41
CA ILE A 53 -1.09 -15.40 25.36
C ILE A 53 -2.38 -15.30 24.56
N SER A 54 -3.39 -16.07 24.96
CA SER A 54 -4.75 -15.92 24.44
C SER A 54 -5.45 -14.81 25.22
N ASN A 55 -5.95 -13.78 24.53
CA ASN A 55 -6.62 -12.63 25.14
C ASN A 55 -8.07 -12.53 24.62
N PRO A 56 -9.05 -13.08 25.36
CA PRO A 56 -10.47 -13.01 24.99
C PRO A 56 -11.04 -11.59 25.00
N LEU A 57 -10.53 -10.68 25.86
CA LEU A 57 -11.04 -9.30 26.00
C LEU A 57 -10.91 -8.49 24.71
N LEU A 58 -9.88 -8.80 23.92
CA LEU A 58 -9.60 -8.18 22.62
C LEU A 58 -9.74 -9.16 21.46
N ALA A 59 -10.34 -10.33 21.70
CA ALA A 59 -10.56 -11.40 20.74
C ALA A 59 -9.32 -11.75 19.88
N ARG A 60 -8.16 -11.90 20.53
CA ARG A 60 -6.89 -12.14 19.83
C ARG A 60 -5.91 -13.01 20.59
N LYS A 61 -5.01 -13.65 19.86
CA LYS A 61 -3.76 -14.24 20.38
C LYS A 61 -2.63 -13.25 20.17
N GLN A 62 -1.85 -13.02 21.21
CA GLN A 62 -0.70 -12.12 21.19
C GLN A 62 0.58 -12.89 21.51
N PHE A 63 1.65 -12.64 20.77
CA PHE A 63 2.90 -13.39 20.90
C PHE A 63 4.09 -12.62 20.36
N VAL A 64 5.29 -13.05 20.78
CA VAL A 64 6.56 -12.61 20.21
C VAL A 64 6.87 -13.49 19.00
N VAL A 65 7.28 -12.85 17.90
CA VAL A 65 7.69 -13.53 16.66
C VAL A 65 9.21 -13.46 16.55
N ASP A 66 9.85 -14.63 16.63
CA ASP A 66 11.26 -14.81 16.32
C ASP A 66 11.37 -15.31 14.88
N VAL A 67 12.08 -14.56 14.03
CA VAL A 67 12.32 -14.91 12.64
C VAL A 67 13.80 -15.24 12.48
N LEU A 68 14.11 -16.42 11.97
CA LEU A 68 15.46 -16.86 11.62
C LEU A 68 15.63 -16.81 10.10
N HIS A 69 16.66 -16.10 9.65
CA HIS A 69 16.94 -15.82 8.23
C HIS A 69 18.45 -15.83 7.95
N PRO A 70 19.14 -16.99 8.09
CA PRO A 70 20.61 -17.04 8.13
C PRO A 70 21.30 -16.47 6.88
N ASN A 71 20.74 -16.72 5.69
CA ASN A 71 21.32 -16.30 4.41
C ASN A 71 20.58 -15.10 3.78
N ARG A 72 19.54 -14.58 4.43
CA ARG A 72 18.66 -13.54 3.90
C ARG A 72 18.67 -12.33 4.83
N ALA A 73 18.85 -11.13 4.29
CA ALA A 73 18.99 -9.92 5.11
C ALA A 73 17.76 -9.61 5.99
N ASN A 74 16.58 -9.44 5.38
CA ASN A 74 15.35 -9.13 6.11
C ASN A 74 14.13 -9.81 5.45
N VAL A 75 13.13 -10.10 6.27
CA VAL A 75 11.86 -10.70 5.86
C VAL A 75 10.80 -9.61 5.84
N SER A 76 10.03 -9.54 4.75
CA SER A 76 8.96 -8.56 4.62
C SER A 76 7.83 -8.88 5.60
N LYS A 77 7.15 -7.84 6.10
CA LYS A 77 6.04 -8.04 7.06
C LYS A 77 4.86 -8.73 6.40
N ASP A 78 4.64 -8.52 5.10
CA ASP A 78 3.54 -9.14 4.38
C ASP A 78 3.76 -10.65 4.22
N GLU A 79 5.01 -11.09 3.96
CA GLU A 79 5.37 -12.51 3.96
C GLU A 79 5.20 -13.14 5.36
N LEU A 80 5.54 -12.40 6.43
CA LEU A 80 5.31 -12.88 7.80
C LEU A 80 3.82 -13.01 8.11
N ARG A 81 2.98 -12.09 7.62
CA ARG A 81 1.52 -12.15 7.81
C ARG A 81 0.93 -13.38 7.10
N GLU A 82 1.38 -13.66 5.87
CA GLU A 82 0.95 -14.85 5.10
C GLU A 82 1.31 -16.15 5.82
N LYS A 83 2.57 -16.31 6.23
CA LYS A 83 3.01 -17.53 6.93
C LYS A 83 2.33 -17.70 8.29
N LEU A 84 2.12 -16.62 9.03
CA LEU A 84 1.39 -16.69 10.31
C LEU A 84 -0.10 -16.96 10.12
N ALA A 85 -0.71 -16.46 9.05
CA ALA A 85 -2.08 -16.76 8.68
C ALA A 85 -2.28 -18.25 8.41
N GLU A 86 -1.35 -18.88 7.68
CA GLU A 86 -1.35 -20.33 7.43
C GLU A 86 -1.22 -21.14 8.74
N VAL A 87 -0.24 -20.79 9.58
CA VAL A 87 0.02 -21.51 10.85
C VAL A 87 -1.19 -21.46 11.80
N TYR A 88 -1.82 -20.29 11.91
CA TYR A 88 -2.94 -20.09 12.83
C TYR A 88 -4.32 -20.28 12.20
N LYS A 89 -4.39 -20.69 10.92
CA LYS A 89 -5.63 -20.86 10.15
C LYS A 89 -6.52 -19.62 10.21
N ALA A 90 -5.90 -18.45 10.05
CA ALA A 90 -6.57 -17.16 10.01
C ALA A 90 -6.39 -16.53 8.62
N GLU A 91 -7.19 -15.53 8.29
CA GLU A 91 -6.98 -14.73 7.09
C GLU A 91 -5.81 -13.75 7.30
N LYS A 92 -5.08 -13.42 6.23
CA LYS A 92 -3.96 -12.45 6.26
C LYS A 92 -4.36 -11.11 6.88
N ASP A 93 -5.61 -10.71 6.69
CA ASP A 93 -6.16 -9.43 7.17
C ASP A 93 -6.51 -9.44 8.66
N ALA A 94 -6.66 -10.62 9.26
CA ALA A 94 -6.80 -10.79 10.71
C ALA A 94 -5.43 -10.89 11.43
N VAL A 95 -4.31 -10.90 10.69
CA VAL A 95 -2.96 -10.97 11.24
C VAL A 95 -2.24 -9.63 11.14
N SER A 96 -1.71 -9.17 12.28
CA SER A 96 -0.97 -7.91 12.39
C SER A 96 0.37 -8.14 13.07
N VAL A 97 1.43 -7.60 12.48
CA VAL A 97 2.80 -7.79 12.97
C VAL A 97 3.56 -6.47 13.02
N PHE A 98 4.29 -6.21 14.10
CA PHE A 98 4.98 -4.93 14.32
C PHE A 98 6.21 -5.06 15.22
N GLY A 99 7.01 -4.00 15.28
CA GLY A 99 8.14 -3.92 16.21
C GLY A 99 9.32 -4.82 15.89
N PHE A 100 9.46 -5.31 14.65
CA PHE A 100 10.63 -6.10 14.27
C PHE A 100 11.92 -5.28 14.35
N ARG A 101 12.87 -5.79 15.12
CA ARG A 101 14.26 -5.35 15.16
C ARG A 101 15.16 -6.51 14.81
N THR A 102 16.04 -6.31 13.83
CA THR A 102 17.10 -7.25 13.46
C THR A 102 18.16 -7.28 14.55
N GLN A 103 18.63 -8.48 14.90
CA GLN A 103 19.76 -8.64 15.80
C GLN A 103 21.03 -8.08 15.16
N PHE A 104 21.96 -7.59 15.99
CA PHE A 104 23.29 -7.22 15.51
C PHE A 104 23.97 -8.42 14.86
N GLY A 105 24.57 -8.21 13.68
CA GLY A 105 25.15 -9.30 12.87
C GLY A 105 24.15 -10.03 11.95
N GLY A 106 22.86 -9.71 12.00
CA GLY A 106 21.85 -10.31 11.10
C GLY A 106 21.40 -11.71 11.52
N GLY A 107 20.76 -12.45 10.59
CA GLY A 107 20.33 -13.85 10.78
C GLY A 107 19.12 -14.07 11.71
N LYS A 108 18.79 -13.10 12.56
CA LYS A 108 17.63 -13.15 13.45
C LYS A 108 16.90 -11.81 13.53
N SER A 109 15.58 -11.84 13.61
CA SER A 109 14.75 -10.68 13.95
C SER A 109 13.71 -11.03 14.99
N VAL A 110 13.45 -10.10 15.90
CA VAL A 110 12.44 -10.25 16.95
C VAL A 110 11.41 -9.16 16.78
N GLY A 111 10.14 -9.54 16.75
CA GLY A 111 9.00 -8.62 16.69
C GLY A 111 7.80 -9.15 17.47
N PHE A 112 6.66 -8.50 17.29
CA PHE A 112 5.42 -8.84 17.96
C PHE A 112 4.33 -9.15 16.92
N GLY A 113 3.53 -10.16 17.19
CA GLY A 113 2.45 -10.63 16.34
C GLY A 113 1.12 -10.67 17.09
N LEU A 114 0.06 -10.34 16.38
CA LEU A 114 -1.33 -10.40 16.82
C LEU A 114 -2.12 -11.18 15.77
N VAL A 115 -2.89 -12.16 16.21
CA VAL A 115 -3.84 -12.90 15.38
C VAL A 115 -5.22 -12.73 16.01
N TYR A 116 -6.10 -12.03 15.31
CA TYR A 116 -7.50 -11.85 15.71
C TYR A 116 -8.34 -13.06 15.30
N ASN A 117 -9.48 -13.27 15.96
CA ASN A 117 -10.41 -14.34 15.57
C ASN A 117 -11.15 -13.99 14.26
N SER A 118 -11.39 -12.69 14.01
CA SER A 118 -12.02 -12.19 12.78
C SER A 118 -11.42 -10.88 12.27
N VAL A 119 -11.62 -10.59 10.98
CA VAL A 119 -11.19 -9.32 10.35
C VAL A 119 -11.97 -8.12 10.92
N ALA A 120 -13.23 -8.32 11.31
CA ALA A 120 -14.05 -7.27 11.91
C ALA A 120 -13.49 -6.80 13.26
N GLU A 121 -13.06 -7.74 14.11
CA GLU A 121 -12.40 -7.44 15.38
C GLU A 121 -11.05 -6.76 15.16
N ALA A 122 -10.27 -7.21 14.17
CA ALA A 122 -9.01 -6.57 13.81
C ALA A 122 -9.23 -5.09 13.45
N LYS A 123 -10.22 -4.78 12.60
CA LYS A 123 -10.57 -3.39 12.23
C LYS A 123 -11.08 -2.56 13.41
N LYS A 124 -11.76 -3.17 14.38
CA LYS A 124 -12.30 -2.49 15.57
C LYS A 124 -11.19 -2.13 16.57
N PHE A 125 -10.26 -3.05 16.84
CA PHE A 125 -9.28 -2.92 17.92
C PHE A 125 -7.91 -2.41 17.48
N GLU A 126 -7.50 -2.61 16.21
CA GLU A 126 -6.21 -2.10 15.74
C GLU A 126 -6.23 -0.57 15.60
N PRO A 127 -5.13 0.11 15.97
CA PRO A 127 -4.94 1.50 15.62
C PRO A 127 -5.01 1.72 14.10
N THR A 128 -5.66 2.81 13.69
CA THR A 128 -5.89 3.15 12.28
C THR A 128 -4.61 3.19 11.44
N TYR A 129 -3.48 3.64 12.00
CA TYR A 129 -2.20 3.71 11.27
C TYR A 129 -1.68 2.33 10.84
N ARG A 130 -2.05 1.25 11.52
CA ARG A 130 -1.68 -0.12 11.13
C ARG A 130 -2.60 -0.64 10.03
N LEU A 131 -3.90 -0.37 10.15
CA LEU A 131 -4.88 -0.71 9.12
C LEU A 131 -4.52 -0.06 7.77
N VAL A 132 -4.10 1.21 7.77
CA VAL A 132 -3.64 1.91 6.56
C VAL A 132 -2.38 1.25 5.97
N ARG A 133 -1.44 0.78 6.79
CA ARG A 133 -0.24 0.09 6.31
C ARG A 133 -0.55 -1.25 5.63
N TYR A 134 -1.63 -1.91 6.05
CA TYR A 134 -2.08 -3.17 5.46
C TYR A 134 -3.07 -2.99 4.31
N GLY A 135 -3.45 -1.75 3.97
CA GLY A 135 -4.46 -1.47 2.95
C GLY A 135 -5.91 -1.74 3.39
N LEU A 136 -6.17 -1.93 4.68
CA LEU A 136 -7.51 -2.25 5.21
C LEU A 136 -8.37 -1.02 5.50
N ALA A 137 -7.75 0.16 5.51
CA ALA A 137 -8.41 1.44 5.74
C ALA A 137 -7.70 2.53 4.93
N GLU A 138 -8.45 3.55 4.53
CA GLU A 138 -7.89 4.71 3.84
C GLU A 138 -7.27 5.71 4.82
N LYS A 139 -6.24 6.41 4.33
CA LYS A 139 -5.60 7.48 5.08
C LYS A 139 -6.50 8.71 5.08
N VAL A 140 -6.91 9.15 6.27
CA VAL A 140 -7.72 10.37 6.40
C VAL A 140 -6.85 11.60 6.13
N GLU A 141 -7.17 12.33 5.06
CA GLU A 141 -6.54 13.60 4.73
C GLU A 141 -6.95 14.70 5.71
N LYS A 142 -5.96 15.35 6.33
CA LYS A 142 -6.16 16.37 7.36
C LYS A 142 -5.23 17.55 7.15
N ALA A 143 -5.77 18.75 7.33
CA ALA A 143 -4.97 19.98 7.36
C ALA A 143 -3.85 19.93 8.42
N SER A 144 -2.78 20.68 8.17
CA SER A 144 -1.62 20.77 9.05
C SER A 144 -2.05 21.07 10.51
N ARG A 145 -1.28 20.55 11.47
CA ARG A 145 -1.54 20.78 12.90
C ARG A 145 -1.61 22.28 13.22
N GLN A 146 -0.78 23.10 12.57
CA GLN A 146 -0.78 24.55 12.77
C GLN A 146 -2.05 25.20 12.20
N GLN A 147 -2.45 24.84 10.97
CA GLN A 147 -3.67 25.34 10.34
C GLN A 147 -4.92 25.02 11.17
N ARG A 148 -5.02 23.80 11.71
CA ARG A 148 -6.12 23.41 12.61
C ARG A 148 -6.16 24.25 13.89
N LYS A 149 -5.00 24.54 14.49
CA LYS A 149 -4.91 25.42 15.67
C LYS A 149 -5.26 26.87 15.37
N GLN A 150 -4.80 27.39 14.23
CA GLN A 150 -5.15 28.73 13.77
C GLN A 150 -6.65 28.85 13.51
N LYS A 151 -7.25 27.88 12.81
CA LYS A 151 -8.72 27.82 12.62
C LYS A 151 -9.44 27.82 13.97
N LYS A 152 -9.07 26.95 14.90
CA LYS A 152 -9.64 26.90 16.26
C LYS A 152 -9.56 28.27 16.96
N ASN A 153 -8.41 28.94 16.90
CA ASN A 153 -8.22 30.23 17.55
C ASN A 153 -8.98 31.37 16.86
N ARG A 154 -9.20 31.32 15.53
CA ARG A 154 -10.07 32.26 14.81
C ARG A 154 -11.53 32.04 15.17
N ASP A 155 -11.98 30.79 15.19
CA ASP A 155 -13.36 30.41 15.51
C ASP A 155 -13.69 30.80 16.97
N LYS A 156 -12.74 30.66 17.91
CA LYS A 156 -12.90 31.09 19.32
C LYS A 156 -13.16 32.59 19.48
N LYS A 157 -12.78 33.45 18.51
CA LYS A 157 -13.04 34.90 18.57
C LYS A 157 -14.48 35.26 18.21
N ILE A 158 -15.26 34.33 17.65
CA ILE A 158 -16.63 34.56 17.20
C ILE A 158 -17.59 33.94 18.21
N PHE A 159 -18.53 34.74 18.72
CA PHE A 159 -19.62 34.24 19.55
C PHE A 159 -20.81 33.83 18.67
N GLY A 160 -21.32 32.62 18.86
CA GLY A 160 -22.43 32.05 18.08
C GLY A 160 -22.00 31.57 16.68
N THR A 161 -22.95 31.57 15.73
CA THR A 161 -22.80 30.91 14.42
C THR A 161 -21.98 31.69 13.37
N GLY A 162 -21.56 32.91 13.68
CA GLY A 162 -20.87 33.80 12.72
C GLY A 162 -21.76 34.40 11.62
N LYS A 163 -22.95 33.85 11.34
CA LYS A 163 -23.90 34.39 10.34
C LYS A 163 -24.28 35.86 10.61
N ARG A 164 -24.59 36.19 11.87
CA ARG A 164 -24.90 37.56 12.31
C ARG A 164 -23.70 38.50 12.11
N LEU A 165 -22.49 38.02 12.42
CA LEU A 165 -21.26 38.80 12.24
C LEU A 165 -21.01 39.07 10.75
N ALA A 166 -21.16 38.06 9.90
CA ALA A 166 -21.01 38.19 8.44
C ALA A 166 -21.99 39.21 7.85
N LYS A 167 -23.28 39.16 8.22
CA LYS A 167 -24.28 40.15 7.78
C LYS A 167 -23.94 41.57 8.25
N LYS A 168 -23.47 41.71 9.50
CA LYS A 168 -23.06 43.02 10.06
C LYS A 168 -21.84 43.60 9.33
N VAL A 169 -20.85 42.77 8.99
CA VAL A 169 -19.66 43.17 8.23
C VAL A 169 -20.04 43.56 6.79
N ALA A 170 -20.87 42.75 6.12
CA ALA A 170 -21.33 43.04 4.77
C ALA A 170 -22.07 44.38 4.67
N ARG A 171 -22.96 44.67 5.62
CA ARG A 171 -23.65 45.97 5.69
C ARG A 171 -22.66 47.14 5.83
N ARG A 172 -21.70 47.02 6.74
CA ARG A 172 -20.69 48.08 6.98
C ARG A 172 -19.83 48.36 5.75
N ASN A 173 -19.53 47.35 4.93
CA ASN A 173 -18.70 47.56 3.74
C ASN A 173 -19.45 48.20 2.57
N ALA A 174 -20.79 48.27 2.64
CA ALA A 174 -21.63 48.94 1.65
C ALA A 174 -21.97 50.39 2.07
N ASP A 175 -21.68 50.74 3.34
CA ASP A 175 -21.73 52.10 3.87
C ASP A 175 -20.36 52.80 3.60
#